data_AF-A0A0L6JVH3-F1
#
_entry.id   AF-A0A0L6JVH3-F1
#
_cell.length_a   1.000
_cell.length_b   1.000
_cell.length_c   1.000
_cell.angle_alpha   90.00
_cell.angle_beta   90.00
_cell.angle_gamma   90.00
#
_symmetry.space_group_name_H-M   'P 1'
#
loop_
_entity.id
_entity.type
_entity.pdbx_description
1 polymer ?
#
loop_
_entity_poly.entity_id
_entity_poly.type
_entity_poly.pdbx_seq_one_letter_code
_entity_poly.pdbx_strand_id
1 'polypeptide(L)'
;MTKHIFLLALITLLLCACSNKLPSDRGQIEYYPAFSSSSPLSTQNKPLLNMQNEPLSTSIATEPTNEPESTPTPKRYKYEVSAHIHENMPEYRFVASGENIFVTGLDVYNENGASILSVSNDPESCPVYPEMMDTMGLHVTDVNFDSYKDVILLNCFHGAHSNSWYDCWLWDVKESAFIHSESFANICNPALDPVNKCIYSTGGSGAVNHSWNIYKFINSVFVISNSLSFEALHDVESGNYLGIQVTEEALIDGKMEIVHKDVIHEKVSFNETNYNNDELWQLKNPRWYGIGGHVADKWLE
;
A
#
# COMPACT_ATOMS: atom_id res chain seq x y z
N MET A 1 -15.58 -45.83 -43.22
CA MET A 1 -16.77 -45.46 -44.01
C MET A 1 -18.00 -45.70 -43.13
N THR A 2 -18.25 -44.82 -42.16
CA THR A 2 -19.57 -44.68 -41.51
C THR A 2 -19.64 -43.29 -40.93
N LYS A 3 -20.73 -42.60 -41.25
CA LYS A 3 -20.98 -41.18 -41.13
C LYS A 3 -22.15 -40.99 -40.17
N HIS A 4 -22.07 -39.93 -39.37
CA HIS A 4 -23.14 -38.97 -39.01
C HIS A 4 -24.02 -39.15 -37.73
N ILE A 5 -24.23 -37.97 -37.10
CA ILE A 5 -25.35 -37.48 -36.25
C ILE A 5 -25.21 -37.79 -34.75
N PHE A 6 -25.12 -36.85 -33.79
CA PHE A 6 -25.80 -35.56 -33.51
C PHE A 6 -24.76 -34.50 -33.07
N LEU A 7 -24.73 -33.19 -33.39
CA LEU A 7 -25.66 -32.08 -33.69
C LEU A 7 -26.53 -31.56 -32.52
N LEU A 8 -26.10 -30.39 -32.02
CA LEU A 8 -26.81 -29.25 -31.41
C LEU A 8 -27.64 -29.43 -30.13
N ALA A 9 -27.22 -28.73 -29.08
CA ALA A 9 -28.11 -27.81 -28.36
C ALA A 9 -27.40 -26.45 -28.25
N LEU A 10 -28.09 -25.42 -28.70
CA LEU A 10 -27.64 -24.09 -29.03
C LEU A 10 -28.55 -23.11 -28.25
N ILE A 11 -27.94 -22.09 -27.65
CA ILE A 11 -28.44 -20.71 -27.54
C ILE A 11 -29.46 -20.32 -26.43
N THR A 12 -28.92 -19.46 -25.54
CA THR A 12 -29.40 -18.15 -25.05
C THR A 12 -30.25 -17.99 -23.79
N LEU A 13 -30.00 -16.78 -23.24
CA LEU A 13 -30.72 -15.97 -22.25
C LEU A 13 -30.15 -16.10 -20.82
N LEU A 14 -29.81 -15.03 -20.11
CA LEU A 14 -30.22 -13.63 -20.20
C LEU A 14 -29.21 -12.72 -19.50
N LEU A 15 -28.97 -11.54 -20.09
CA LEU A 15 -28.43 -10.36 -19.42
C LEU A 15 -29.24 -10.07 -18.15
N CYS A 16 -28.55 -9.91 -17.02
CA CYS A 16 -29.08 -9.14 -15.90
C CYS A 16 -27.97 -8.25 -15.36
N ALA A 17 -27.94 -7.02 -15.88
CA ALA A 17 -27.37 -5.89 -15.17
C ALA A 17 -28.13 -5.73 -13.84
N CYS A 18 -27.41 -5.83 -12.74
CA CYS A 18 -27.78 -5.20 -11.48
C CYS A 18 -26.49 -4.69 -10.83
N SER A 19 -26.37 -3.36 -10.87
CA SER A 19 -25.57 -2.56 -9.95
C SER A 19 -25.68 -3.10 -8.52
N ASN A 20 -24.54 -3.25 -7.84
CA ASN A 20 -24.38 -3.13 -6.39
C ASN A 20 -22.87 -3.03 -6.12
N LYS A 21 -22.39 -1.81 -5.85
CA LYS A 21 -21.93 -1.38 -4.52
C LYS A 21 -20.74 -2.19 -3.99
N LEU A 22 -19.62 -1.49 -3.87
CA LEU A 22 -18.50 -1.78 -2.98
C LEU A 22 -18.99 -2.52 -1.71
N PRO A 23 -18.34 -3.62 -1.29
CA PRO A 23 -18.54 -4.13 0.05
C PRO A 23 -17.83 -3.20 1.05
N SER A 24 -18.50 -2.09 1.36
CA SER A 24 -18.41 -1.39 2.64
C SER A 24 -19.21 -2.20 3.67
N ASP A 25 -18.61 -3.26 4.20
CA ASP A 25 -18.92 -3.79 5.54
C ASP A 25 -18.00 -4.98 5.82
N ARG A 26 -16.80 -4.68 6.33
CA ARG A 26 -16.14 -5.53 7.33
C ARG A 26 -16.12 -4.73 8.62
N GLY A 27 -16.55 -5.41 9.68
CA GLY A 27 -16.94 -4.88 10.98
C GLY A 27 -16.19 -3.66 11.49
N GLN A 28 -16.96 -2.74 12.07
CA GLN A 28 -16.46 -1.79 13.04
C GLN A 28 -15.66 -2.54 14.11
N ILE A 29 -14.33 -2.47 14.02
CA ILE A 29 -13.46 -2.67 15.16
C ILE A 29 -13.50 -1.33 15.89
N GLU A 30 -14.10 -1.32 17.08
CA GLU A 30 -14.01 -0.18 17.99
C GLU A 30 -12.54 0.10 18.30
N TYR A 31 -12.05 1.19 17.73
CA TYR A 31 -10.70 1.69 17.96
C TYR A 31 -10.68 2.36 19.35
N TYR A 32 -10.12 1.68 20.35
CA TYR A 32 -9.76 2.33 21.61
C TYR A 32 -8.38 2.98 21.46
N PRO A 33 -8.26 4.33 21.46
CA PRO A 33 -6.94 4.95 21.48
C PRO A 33 -6.27 4.70 22.83
N ALA A 34 -4.97 4.38 22.77
CA ALA A 34 -4.11 4.19 23.93
C ALA A 34 -4.14 5.40 24.86
N PHE A 35 -4.21 5.12 26.17
CA PHE A 35 -4.14 6.06 27.27
C PHE A 35 -2.92 6.99 27.14
N SER A 36 -3.20 8.28 26.96
CA SER A 36 -2.28 9.38 27.23
C SER A 36 -2.07 9.48 28.74
N SER A 37 -0.89 9.09 29.22
CA SER A 37 -0.45 9.38 30.59
C SER A 37 0.31 10.71 30.60
N SER A 38 -0.37 11.81 30.90
CA SER A 38 0.27 13.01 31.43
C SER A 38 -0.28 13.30 32.82
N SER A 39 0.57 13.12 33.82
CA SER A 39 0.28 13.52 35.20
C SER A 39 0.26 15.06 35.30
N PRO A 40 -0.64 15.66 36.11
CA PRO A 40 -0.70 17.10 36.28
C PRO A 40 0.28 17.57 37.37
N LEU A 41 1.04 18.62 37.07
CA LEU A 41 1.78 19.38 38.08
C LEU A 41 0.83 20.37 38.76
N SER A 42 0.71 20.22 40.08
CA SER A 42 -0.03 21.07 41.01
C SER A 42 0.68 22.40 41.25
N THR A 43 -0.08 23.51 41.31
CA THR A 43 0.00 24.44 42.45
C THR A 43 -1.28 25.29 42.61
N GLN A 44 -1.89 25.10 43.78
CA GLN A 44 -2.72 26.00 44.62
C GLN A 44 -2.39 27.51 44.52
N ASN A 45 -3.24 28.54 44.79
CA ASN A 45 -4.48 28.73 45.57
C ASN A 45 -5.16 30.10 45.19
N LYS A 46 -6.52 30.13 45.20
CA LYS A 46 -7.54 31.17 45.59
C LYS A 46 -7.17 32.63 46.00
N PRO A 47 -8.15 33.58 46.12
CA PRO A 47 -9.53 33.68 45.59
C PRO A 47 -9.97 35.09 45.06
N LEU A 48 -11.20 35.12 44.51
CA LEU A 48 -12.03 36.25 44.03
C LEU A 48 -12.05 37.56 44.84
N LEU A 49 -12.18 38.69 44.13
CA LEU A 49 -13.06 39.80 44.53
C LEU A 49 -13.80 40.42 43.32
N ASN A 50 -15.07 40.73 43.59
CA ASN A 50 -16.13 41.25 42.73
C ASN A 50 -16.02 42.79 42.56
N MET A 51 -16.43 43.37 41.42
CA MET A 51 -17.16 44.67 41.36
C MET A 51 -17.56 45.07 39.91
N GLN A 52 -18.87 45.07 39.68
CA GLN A 52 -19.73 46.17 39.14
C GLN A 52 -19.42 46.88 37.80
N ASN A 53 -20.32 46.62 36.85
CA ASN A 53 -21.16 47.51 36.01
C ASN A 53 -20.63 48.81 35.34
N GLU A 54 -20.87 48.80 34.01
CA GLU A 54 -21.42 49.84 33.12
C GLU A 54 -20.47 50.86 32.41
N PRO A 55 -20.83 51.31 31.18
CA PRO A 55 -19.90 51.51 30.06
C PRO A 55 -19.73 52.98 29.63
N LEU A 56 -18.66 53.30 28.88
CA LEU A 56 -18.69 54.41 27.91
C LEU A 56 -17.56 54.40 26.86
N SER A 57 -17.96 54.21 25.60
CA SER A 57 -17.60 54.93 24.37
C SER A 57 -16.14 55.24 23.97
N THR A 58 -15.79 54.68 22.80
CA THR A 58 -14.98 55.20 21.66
C THR A 58 -13.53 55.65 21.87
N SER A 59 -12.61 54.93 21.22
CA SER A 59 -11.72 55.55 20.22
C SER A 59 -11.34 54.54 19.13
N ILE A 60 -11.39 55.02 17.89
CA ILE A 60 -11.01 54.32 16.66
C ILE A 60 -9.48 54.36 16.59
N ALA A 61 -8.84 53.20 16.59
CA ALA A 61 -7.44 53.04 16.22
C ALA A 61 -7.40 52.12 14.99
N THR A 62 -6.98 52.68 13.88
CA THR A 62 -6.78 52.02 12.59
C THR A 62 -5.78 50.87 12.75
N GLU A 63 -6.22 49.64 12.49
CA GLU A 63 -5.32 48.50 12.30
C GLU A 63 -4.45 48.73 11.06
N PRO A 64 -3.14 48.40 11.10
CA PRO A 64 -2.33 48.35 9.90
C PRO A 64 -2.84 47.20 9.02
N THR A 65 -3.18 47.54 7.79
CA THR A 65 -3.54 46.60 6.73
C THR A 65 -2.43 45.54 6.60
N ASN A 66 -2.68 44.34 7.09
CA ASN A 66 -1.88 43.17 6.74
C ASN A 66 -2.04 42.94 5.23
N GLU A 67 -0.97 43.18 4.47
CA GLU A 67 -0.88 42.66 3.11
C GLU A 67 -1.06 41.14 3.17
N PRO A 68 -1.87 40.54 2.27
CA PRO A 68 -2.00 39.09 2.25
C PRO A 68 -0.65 38.48 1.91
N GLU A 69 -0.11 37.68 2.83
CA GLU A 69 1.01 36.78 2.54
C GLU A 69 0.71 36.05 1.23
N SER A 70 1.54 36.30 0.21
CA SER A 70 1.48 35.56 -1.04
C SER A 70 1.66 34.08 -0.70
N THR A 71 0.66 33.25 -0.98
CA THR A 71 0.78 31.80 -0.82
C THR A 71 2.01 31.30 -1.58
N PRO A 72 2.90 30.52 -0.95
CA PRO A 72 4.09 30.01 -1.62
C PRO A 72 3.66 29.18 -2.83
N THR A 73 4.32 29.40 -3.96
CA THR A 73 4.08 28.63 -5.18
C THR A 73 4.47 27.17 -4.91
N PRO A 74 3.65 26.20 -5.34
CA PRO A 74 3.92 24.81 -5.06
C PRO A 74 5.18 24.35 -5.81
N LYS A 75 6.02 23.56 -5.13
CA LYS A 75 7.24 23.00 -5.73
C LYS A 75 6.86 21.84 -6.63
N ARG A 76 7.31 21.85 -7.89
CA ARG A 76 7.01 20.78 -8.86
C ARG A 76 8.21 19.89 -9.10
N TYR A 77 7.95 18.60 -9.28
CA TYR A 77 8.92 17.55 -9.51
C TYR A 77 8.61 16.82 -10.81
N LYS A 78 9.67 16.35 -11.47
CA LYS A 78 9.59 15.51 -12.65
C LYS A 78 10.77 14.54 -12.60
N TYR A 79 10.47 13.25 -12.76
CA TYR A 79 11.47 12.21 -12.88
C TYR A 79 11.20 11.41 -14.16
N GLU A 80 12.26 10.98 -14.83
CA GLU A 80 12.16 10.32 -16.11
C GLU A 80 13.14 9.16 -16.21
N VAL A 81 12.65 8.03 -16.71
CA VAL A 81 13.45 6.85 -17.05
C VAL A 81 13.10 6.40 -18.46
N SER A 82 14.09 5.88 -19.19
CA SER A 82 13.88 5.24 -20.50
C SER A 82 14.24 3.77 -20.40
N ALA A 83 13.39 2.92 -20.95
CA ALA A 83 13.54 1.48 -20.88
C ALA A 83 12.85 0.76 -22.04
N HIS A 84 13.36 -0.42 -22.37
CA HIS A 84 12.69 -1.34 -23.28
C HIS A 84 11.71 -2.20 -22.47
N ILE A 85 10.45 -2.27 -22.92
CA ILE A 85 9.43 -3.15 -22.31
C ILE A 85 9.81 -4.62 -22.50
N HIS A 86 10.37 -4.97 -23.65
CA HIS A 86 10.93 -6.29 -23.94
C HIS A 86 12.19 -6.10 -24.79
N GLU A 87 13.12 -7.05 -24.78
CA GLU A 87 14.39 -6.98 -25.55
C GLU A 87 14.23 -6.70 -27.06
N ASN A 88 13.06 -6.97 -27.61
CA ASN A 88 12.74 -6.86 -29.04
C ASN A 88 11.81 -5.68 -29.35
N MET A 89 11.49 -4.86 -28.35
CA MET A 89 10.66 -3.68 -28.48
C MET A 89 11.53 -2.42 -28.51
N PRO A 90 11.06 -1.30 -29.09
CA PRO A 90 11.79 -0.06 -29.02
C PRO A 90 11.85 0.47 -27.58
N GLU A 91 12.65 1.53 -27.37
CA GLU A 91 12.73 2.22 -26.09
C GLU A 91 11.51 3.12 -25.87
N TYR A 92 10.97 3.06 -24.65
CA TYR A 92 9.87 3.89 -24.17
C TYR A 92 10.37 4.85 -23.10
N ARG A 93 9.68 5.97 -22.95
CA ARG A 93 10.00 7.01 -21.96
C ARG A 93 8.89 7.09 -20.93
N PHE A 94 9.26 6.95 -19.66
CA PHE A 94 8.35 6.94 -18.51
C PHE A 94 8.61 8.17 -17.66
N VAL A 95 7.57 8.93 -17.36
CA VAL A 95 7.68 10.24 -16.71
C VAL A 95 6.74 10.28 -15.51
N ALA A 96 7.32 10.31 -14.31
CA ALA A 96 6.58 10.61 -13.10
C ALA A 96 6.53 12.12 -12.86
N SER A 97 5.40 12.62 -12.37
CA SER A 97 5.18 14.01 -12.01
C SER A 97 4.75 14.12 -10.56
N GLY A 98 5.15 15.21 -9.89
CA GLY A 98 4.82 15.44 -8.50
C GLY A 98 4.72 16.92 -8.15
N GLU A 99 3.99 17.22 -7.07
CA GLU A 99 3.81 18.56 -6.52
C GLU A 99 3.93 18.54 -4.99
N ASN A 100 4.78 19.37 -4.43
CA ASN A 100 5.16 19.44 -3.01
C ASN A 100 5.65 18.10 -2.46
N ILE A 101 4.75 17.33 -1.86
CA ILE A 101 5.00 16.02 -1.25
C ILE A 101 4.04 14.98 -1.82
N PHE A 102 3.49 15.21 -3.01
CA PHE A 102 2.49 14.35 -3.63
C PHE A 102 2.97 13.90 -5.00
N VAL A 103 2.83 12.60 -5.28
CA VAL A 103 2.99 12.04 -6.63
C VAL A 103 1.68 12.28 -7.37
N THR A 104 1.73 13.04 -8.46
CA THR A 104 0.54 13.56 -9.15
C THR A 104 0.26 12.89 -10.49
N GLY A 105 1.18 12.10 -11.03
CA GLY A 105 0.89 11.34 -12.24
C GLY A 105 2.04 10.59 -12.88
N LEU A 106 1.69 9.83 -13.90
CA LEU A 106 2.56 9.05 -14.75
C LEU A 106 2.17 9.23 -16.22
N ASP A 107 3.13 9.59 -17.06
CA ASP A 107 3.00 9.57 -18.51
C ASP A 107 4.00 8.59 -19.12
N VAL A 108 3.55 7.79 -20.08
CA VAL A 108 4.42 6.89 -20.85
C VAL A 108 4.32 7.23 -22.33
N TYR A 109 5.47 7.36 -22.98
CA TYR A 109 5.60 7.69 -24.39
C TYR A 109 6.32 6.59 -25.14
N ASN A 110 5.84 6.30 -26.35
CA ASN A 110 6.50 5.39 -27.27
C ASN A 110 7.70 6.07 -27.97
N GLU A 111 8.35 5.34 -28.87
CA GLU A 111 9.55 5.77 -29.60
C GLU A 111 9.32 6.98 -30.52
N ASN A 112 8.07 7.21 -30.92
CA ASN A 112 7.67 8.35 -31.72
C ASN A 112 7.27 9.57 -30.86
N GLY A 113 7.37 9.45 -29.53
CA GLY A 113 6.95 10.48 -28.58
C GLY A 113 5.43 10.58 -28.38
N ALA A 114 4.65 9.62 -28.88
CA ALA A 114 3.21 9.57 -28.65
C ALA A 114 2.92 9.00 -27.26
N SER A 115 2.03 9.66 -26.50
CA SER A 115 1.59 9.16 -25.20
C SER A 115 0.73 7.89 -25.38
N ILE A 116 1.07 6.85 -24.64
CA ILE A 116 0.37 5.55 -24.63
C ILE A 116 -0.23 5.23 -23.25
N LEU A 117 0.18 5.94 -22.22
CA LEU A 117 -0.41 5.96 -20.88
C LEU A 117 -0.31 7.39 -20.35
N SER A 118 -1.38 7.86 -19.70
CA SER A 118 -1.39 9.11 -18.96
C SER A 118 -2.33 8.94 -17.76
N VAL A 119 -1.78 9.08 -16.57
CA VAL A 119 -2.48 8.90 -15.29
C VAL A 119 -2.29 10.17 -14.48
N SER A 120 -3.38 10.71 -13.96
CA SER A 120 -3.39 11.82 -13.02
C SER A 120 -3.93 11.36 -11.68
N ASN A 121 -3.14 11.53 -10.63
CA ASN A 121 -3.56 11.25 -9.26
C ASN A 121 -4.12 12.53 -8.63
N ASP A 122 -5.06 12.36 -7.71
CA ASP A 122 -5.54 13.47 -6.90
C ASP A 122 -4.36 13.96 -6.01
N PRO A 123 -3.96 15.25 -6.10
CA PRO A 123 -2.88 15.79 -5.30
C PRO A 123 -3.12 15.72 -3.78
N GLU A 124 -4.32 15.36 -3.31
CA GLU A 124 -4.60 15.16 -1.88
C GLU A 124 -4.61 13.68 -1.44
N SER A 125 -4.33 12.72 -2.34
CA SER A 125 -4.57 11.29 -2.08
C SER A 125 -3.65 10.68 -1.02
N CYS A 126 -2.34 10.96 -1.05
CA CYS A 126 -1.40 10.51 -0.01
C CYS A 126 -0.07 11.28 -0.06
N PRO A 127 0.35 11.97 1.02
CA PRO A 127 1.67 12.59 1.06
C PRO A 127 2.77 11.53 1.13
N VAL A 128 3.83 11.72 0.35
CA VAL A 128 5.05 10.92 0.40
C VAL A 128 6.17 11.72 1.08
N TYR A 129 7.18 11.02 1.61
CA TYR A 129 8.31 11.72 2.22
C TYR A 129 9.07 12.54 1.18
N PRO A 130 9.53 13.76 1.52
CA PRO A 130 10.23 14.63 0.57
C PRO A 130 11.44 13.97 -0.12
N GLU A 131 12.10 13.05 0.57
CA GLU A 131 13.20 12.26 0.04
C GLU A 131 12.76 11.41 -1.16
N MET A 132 11.54 10.86 -1.13
CA MET A 132 10.97 10.02 -2.21
C MET A 132 10.63 10.79 -3.48
N MET A 133 10.63 12.13 -3.44
CA MET A 133 10.17 12.96 -4.56
C MET A 133 11.20 13.08 -5.70
N ASP A 134 12.43 12.60 -5.52
CA ASP A 134 13.46 12.61 -6.57
C ASP A 134 13.20 11.59 -7.68
N THR A 135 12.67 10.40 -7.34
CA THR A 135 12.23 9.35 -8.27
C THR A 135 10.71 9.12 -8.28
N MET A 136 10.02 9.54 -7.21
CA MET A 136 8.60 9.25 -6.97
C MET A 136 8.28 7.74 -6.97
N GLY A 137 9.29 6.91 -6.66
CA GLY A 137 9.18 5.46 -6.68
C GLY A 137 8.75 4.90 -8.04
N LEU A 138 9.13 5.58 -9.13
CA LEU A 138 8.93 5.09 -10.49
C LEU A 138 9.92 3.96 -10.79
N HIS A 139 9.40 2.77 -11.08
CA HIS A 139 10.19 1.63 -11.52
C HIS A 139 9.60 1.01 -12.79
N VAL A 140 10.48 0.50 -13.66
CA VAL A 140 10.11 -0.22 -14.89
C VAL A 140 10.71 -1.62 -14.83
N THR A 141 9.89 -2.60 -14.47
CA THR A 141 10.32 -3.95 -14.06
C THR A 141 9.25 -4.99 -14.38
N ASP A 142 9.64 -6.25 -14.56
CA ASP A 142 8.72 -7.37 -14.82
C ASP A 142 8.13 -7.88 -13.50
N VAL A 143 6.91 -7.43 -13.14
CA VAL A 143 6.30 -7.76 -11.85
C VAL A 143 5.52 -9.08 -11.88
N ASN A 144 5.07 -9.51 -13.05
CA ASN A 144 4.26 -10.71 -13.23
C ASN A 144 5.10 -11.93 -13.72
N PHE A 145 6.39 -11.70 -13.99
CA PHE A 145 7.41 -12.67 -14.39
C PHE A 145 7.18 -13.30 -15.78
N ASP A 146 6.62 -12.52 -16.71
CA ASP A 146 6.30 -12.91 -18.09
C ASP A 146 7.34 -12.45 -19.14
N SER A 147 8.43 -11.83 -18.70
CA SER A 147 9.53 -11.24 -19.50
C SER A 147 9.22 -9.90 -20.17
N TYR A 148 8.02 -9.34 -19.99
CA TYR A 148 7.70 -7.96 -20.35
C TYR A 148 7.74 -7.09 -19.10
N LYS A 149 8.41 -5.94 -19.20
CA LYS A 149 8.46 -4.99 -18.10
C LYS A 149 7.14 -4.24 -18.00
N ASP A 150 6.69 -4.13 -16.78
CA ASP A 150 5.58 -3.33 -16.32
C ASP A 150 6.09 -1.99 -15.81
N VAL A 151 5.17 -1.11 -15.40
CA VAL A 151 5.51 0.14 -14.72
C VAL A 151 4.81 0.20 -13.37
N ILE A 152 5.56 0.56 -12.33
CA ILE A 152 5.03 0.81 -11.00
C ILE A 152 5.41 2.22 -10.54
N LEU A 153 4.52 2.84 -9.77
CA LEU A 153 4.67 4.20 -9.25
C LEU A 153 4.23 4.23 -7.80
N LEU A 154 4.96 4.96 -6.95
CA LEU A 154 4.56 5.14 -5.56
C LEU A 154 3.17 5.80 -5.50
N ASN A 155 2.22 5.08 -4.93
CA ASN A 155 0.86 5.56 -4.70
C ASN A 155 0.80 6.22 -3.33
N CYS A 156 1.25 5.50 -2.30
CA CYS A 156 1.11 5.97 -0.94
C CYS A 156 2.22 5.50 -0.02
N PHE A 157 2.50 6.35 0.97
CA PHE A 157 3.56 6.17 1.95
C PHE A 157 3.05 6.58 3.33
N HIS A 158 2.56 5.64 4.12
CA HIS A 158 1.93 5.97 5.41
C HIS A 158 1.94 4.82 6.41
N GLY A 159 1.37 5.08 7.59
CA GLY A 159 1.11 4.06 8.60
C GLY A 159 2.33 3.75 9.46
N ALA A 160 2.18 2.76 10.34
CA ALA A 160 3.27 2.30 11.18
C ALA A 160 4.43 1.81 10.31
N HIS A 161 5.66 2.21 10.65
CA HIS A 161 6.90 1.80 10.00
C HIS A 161 7.08 2.27 8.55
N SER A 162 6.36 3.32 8.12
CA SER A 162 6.61 3.93 6.81
C SER A 162 6.36 2.94 5.66
N ASN A 163 5.23 2.23 5.73
CA ASN A 163 4.82 1.28 4.70
C ASN A 163 4.59 1.99 3.36
N SER A 164 4.99 1.32 2.28
CA SER A 164 4.86 1.81 0.90
C SER A 164 3.90 0.94 0.10
N TRP A 165 3.02 1.58 -0.66
CA TRP A 165 2.13 0.98 -1.64
C TRP A 165 2.35 1.65 -3.00
N TYR A 166 2.25 0.86 -4.05
CA TYR A 166 2.55 1.28 -5.41
C TYR A 166 1.39 0.92 -6.32
N ASP A 167 1.01 1.84 -7.20
CA ASP A 167 0.18 1.48 -8.34
C ASP A 167 1.04 0.75 -9.37
N CYS A 168 0.41 -0.14 -10.12
CA CYS A 168 1.07 -0.96 -11.13
C CYS A 168 0.22 -1.01 -12.39
N TRP A 169 0.87 -0.85 -13.54
CA TRP A 169 0.28 -1.10 -14.84
C TRP A 169 1.07 -2.19 -15.55
N LEU A 170 0.40 -3.30 -15.80
CA LEU A 170 0.95 -4.46 -16.47
C LEU A 170 0.94 -4.27 -17.99
N TRP A 171 2.00 -4.69 -18.67
CA TRP A 171 2.01 -4.68 -20.13
C TRP A 171 1.17 -5.84 -20.68
N ASP A 172 0.04 -5.53 -21.33
CA ASP A 172 -0.72 -6.52 -22.08
C ASP A 172 -0.19 -6.62 -23.52
N VAL A 173 0.41 -7.75 -23.85
CA VAL A 173 0.99 -8.00 -25.18
C VAL A 173 -0.07 -8.00 -26.30
N LYS A 174 -1.30 -8.44 -26.01
CA LYS A 174 -2.36 -8.55 -27.02
C LYS A 174 -2.91 -7.17 -27.37
N GLU A 175 -3.15 -6.36 -26.36
CA GLU A 175 -3.68 -5.00 -26.50
C GLU A 175 -2.56 -3.99 -26.81
N SER A 176 -1.29 -4.37 -26.62
CA SER A 176 -0.11 -3.49 -26.73
C SER A 176 -0.28 -2.23 -25.88
N ALA A 177 -0.74 -2.42 -24.64
CA ALA A 177 -1.14 -1.35 -23.75
C ALA A 177 -0.86 -1.70 -22.28
N PHE A 178 -0.73 -0.66 -21.46
CA PHE A 178 -0.58 -0.77 -20.01
C PHE A 178 -1.96 -0.89 -19.33
N ILE A 179 -2.17 -1.95 -18.55
CA ILE A 179 -3.42 -2.26 -17.86
C ILE A 179 -3.21 -2.18 -16.35
N HIS A 180 -4.02 -1.34 -15.68
CA HIS A 180 -3.91 -1.17 -14.23
C HIS A 180 -4.19 -2.48 -13.46
N SER A 181 -3.32 -2.82 -12.52
CA SER A 181 -3.45 -3.99 -11.64
C SER A 181 -3.88 -3.58 -10.24
N GLU A 182 -5.19 -3.61 -10.01
CA GLU A 182 -5.77 -3.35 -8.67
C GLU A 182 -5.22 -4.33 -7.62
N SER A 183 -4.94 -5.57 -8.00
CA SER A 183 -4.41 -6.58 -7.08
C SER A 183 -3.00 -6.25 -6.58
N PHE A 184 -2.18 -5.59 -7.38
CA PHE A 184 -0.82 -5.18 -6.97
C PHE A 184 -0.86 -3.99 -6.03
N ALA A 185 -1.76 -3.02 -6.26
CA ALA A 185 -1.89 -1.81 -5.43
C ALA A 185 -2.17 -2.10 -3.93
N ASN A 186 -2.67 -3.31 -3.63
CA ASN A 186 -2.92 -3.76 -2.26
C ASN A 186 -1.70 -4.40 -1.58
N ILE A 187 -0.60 -4.64 -2.30
CA ILE A 187 0.60 -5.28 -1.76
C ILE A 187 1.43 -4.22 -1.01
N CYS A 188 1.50 -4.36 0.30
CA CYS A 188 2.33 -3.51 1.16
C CYS A 188 3.81 -3.94 1.05
N ASN A 189 4.72 -2.98 0.90
CA ASN A 189 6.17 -3.21 0.85
C ASN A 189 6.55 -4.39 -0.08
N PRO A 190 6.20 -4.32 -1.38
CA PRO A 190 6.48 -5.41 -2.31
C PRO A 190 8.00 -5.60 -2.53
N ALA A 191 8.46 -6.84 -2.44
CA ALA A 191 9.79 -7.27 -2.85
C ALA A 191 9.67 -8.36 -3.91
N LEU A 192 10.10 -8.06 -5.13
CA LEU A 192 10.06 -8.98 -6.26
C LEU A 192 11.13 -10.07 -6.10
N ASP A 193 10.76 -11.30 -6.46
CA ASP A 193 11.68 -12.42 -6.57
C ASP A 193 11.50 -13.09 -7.93
N PRO A 194 12.29 -12.68 -8.96
CA PRO A 194 12.20 -13.26 -10.29
C PRO A 194 12.68 -14.71 -10.35
N VAL A 195 13.48 -15.17 -9.38
CA VAL A 195 13.97 -16.56 -9.33
C VAL A 195 12.83 -17.50 -8.93
N ASN A 196 12.07 -17.12 -7.89
CA ASN A 196 10.94 -17.91 -7.40
C ASN A 196 9.58 -17.50 -8.01
N LYS A 197 9.57 -16.43 -8.82
CA LYS A 197 8.37 -15.85 -9.46
C LYS A 197 7.27 -15.53 -8.45
N CYS A 198 7.64 -14.81 -7.40
CA CYS A 198 6.72 -14.37 -6.36
C CYS A 198 7.06 -12.97 -5.86
N ILE A 199 6.13 -12.38 -5.11
CA ILE A 199 6.32 -11.09 -4.44
C ILE A 199 6.21 -11.31 -2.94
N TYR A 200 7.23 -10.90 -2.20
CA TYR A 200 7.21 -10.86 -0.75
C TYR A 200 6.62 -9.54 -0.26
N SER A 201 5.89 -9.58 0.84
CA SER A 201 5.24 -8.42 1.42
C SER A 201 5.29 -8.50 2.92
N THR A 202 5.71 -7.40 3.56
CA THR A 202 5.72 -7.28 5.01
C THR A 202 4.88 -6.08 5.41
N GLY A 203 3.95 -6.27 6.34
CA GLY A 203 3.13 -5.20 6.88
C GLY A 203 2.70 -5.48 8.31
N GLY A 204 2.39 -4.44 9.07
CA GLY A 204 1.96 -4.58 10.46
C GLY A 204 1.11 -3.41 10.94
N SER A 205 0.20 -3.70 11.88
CA SER A 205 -0.62 -2.71 12.56
C SER A 205 -0.13 -2.56 14.00
N GLY A 206 0.99 -1.85 14.16
CA GLY A 206 1.61 -1.54 15.46
C GLY A 206 2.72 -2.52 15.86
N ALA A 207 3.08 -2.48 17.15
CA ALA A 207 4.31 -3.15 17.63
C ALA A 207 4.22 -4.69 17.67
N VAL A 208 3.02 -5.25 17.78
CA VAL A 208 2.82 -6.71 18.02
C VAL A 208 2.13 -7.42 16.86
N ASN A 209 1.37 -6.70 16.03
CA ASN A 209 0.62 -7.31 14.93
C ASN A 209 1.41 -7.17 13.63
N HIS A 210 1.92 -8.28 13.12
CA HIS A 210 2.73 -8.34 11.91
C HIS A 210 2.26 -9.45 10.99
N SER A 211 2.44 -9.24 9.69
CA SER A 211 2.12 -10.22 8.66
C SER A 211 3.22 -10.23 7.60
N TRP A 212 3.53 -11.45 7.15
CA TRP A 212 4.42 -11.74 6.05
C TRP A 212 3.62 -12.52 5.01
N ASN A 213 3.56 -12.01 3.79
CA ASN A 213 2.76 -12.60 2.73
C ASN A 213 3.64 -12.88 1.51
N ILE A 214 3.36 -14.00 0.85
CA ILE A 214 3.97 -14.39 -0.43
C ILE A 214 2.88 -14.38 -1.48
N TYR A 215 2.99 -13.50 -2.48
CA TYR A 215 2.04 -13.39 -3.58
C TYR A 215 2.54 -14.09 -4.84
N LYS A 216 1.61 -14.65 -5.61
CA LYS A 216 1.85 -15.18 -6.96
C LYS A 216 0.86 -14.58 -7.93
N PHE A 217 1.29 -14.40 -9.18
CA PHE A 217 0.41 -13.98 -10.27
C PHE A 217 -0.34 -15.19 -10.84
N ILE A 218 -1.65 -15.26 -10.61
CA ILE A 218 -2.50 -16.40 -10.98
C ILE A 218 -3.77 -15.85 -11.63
N ASN A 219 -4.11 -16.32 -12.83
CA ASN A 219 -5.31 -15.90 -13.56
C ASN A 219 -5.45 -14.37 -13.66
N SER A 220 -4.34 -13.70 -14.02
CA SER A 220 -4.25 -12.25 -14.20
C SER A 220 -4.43 -11.40 -12.93
N VAL A 221 -4.31 -11.99 -11.75
CA VAL A 221 -4.35 -11.27 -10.46
C VAL A 221 -3.25 -11.75 -9.53
N PHE A 222 -2.73 -10.85 -8.69
CA PHE A 222 -1.84 -11.22 -7.59
C PHE A 222 -2.66 -11.80 -6.44
N VAL A 223 -2.33 -13.03 -6.03
CA VAL A 223 -3.02 -13.78 -4.98
C VAL A 223 -2.02 -14.17 -3.91
N ILE A 224 -2.41 -14.05 -2.64
CA ILE A 224 -1.63 -14.59 -1.52
C ILE A 224 -1.57 -16.11 -1.68
N SER A 225 -0.34 -16.63 -1.77
CA SER A 225 -0.06 -18.07 -1.81
C SER A 225 0.30 -18.61 -0.42
N ASN A 226 0.93 -17.78 0.42
CA ASN A 226 1.26 -18.10 1.80
C ASN A 226 1.14 -16.83 2.66
N SER A 227 0.64 -17.00 3.88
CA SER A 227 0.54 -15.95 4.90
C SER A 227 1.07 -16.46 6.23
N LEU A 228 1.86 -15.64 6.90
CA LEU A 228 2.29 -15.85 8.28
C LEU A 228 1.92 -14.60 9.07
N SER A 229 1.04 -14.75 10.06
CA SER A 229 0.63 -13.66 10.94
C SER A 229 1.01 -13.92 12.39
N PHE A 230 1.37 -12.83 13.07
CA PHE A 230 1.56 -12.78 14.51
C PHE A 230 0.61 -11.74 15.06
N GLU A 231 -0.26 -12.13 15.97
CA GLU A 231 -1.31 -11.28 16.50
C GLU A 231 -1.34 -11.36 18.03
N ALA A 232 -1.51 -10.22 18.69
CA ALA A 232 -1.69 -10.19 20.14
C ALA A 232 -2.97 -10.91 20.53
N LEU A 233 -2.85 -11.98 21.32
CA LEU A 233 -4.00 -12.72 21.83
C LEU A 233 -4.40 -12.18 23.19
N HIS A 234 -5.67 -11.81 23.33
CA HIS A 234 -6.26 -11.33 24.58
C HIS A 234 -7.45 -12.20 24.99
N ASP A 235 -7.62 -12.37 26.29
CA ASP A 235 -8.83 -12.95 26.85
C ASP A 235 -10.00 -11.99 26.62
N VAL A 236 -11.09 -12.49 26.02
CA VAL A 236 -12.21 -11.66 25.57
C VAL A 236 -12.96 -11.03 26.74
N GLU A 237 -13.08 -11.74 27.86
CA GLU A 237 -13.87 -11.27 29.01
C GLU A 237 -13.06 -10.31 29.89
N SER A 238 -11.80 -10.64 30.16
CA SER A 238 -10.94 -9.88 31.08
C SER A 238 -10.03 -8.87 30.40
N GLY A 239 -9.85 -8.95 29.08
CA GLY A 239 -8.91 -8.13 28.30
C GLY A 239 -7.43 -8.46 28.54
N ASN A 240 -7.14 -9.47 29.36
CA ASN A 240 -5.78 -9.83 29.73
C ASN A 240 -5.01 -10.38 28.52
N TYR A 241 -3.76 -9.95 28.37
CA TYR A 241 -2.85 -10.50 27.37
C TYR A 241 -2.53 -11.97 27.66
N LEU A 242 -2.75 -12.84 26.68
CA LEU A 242 -2.57 -14.30 26.78
C LEU A 242 -1.32 -14.82 26.05
N GLY A 243 -0.78 -14.03 25.11
CA GLY A 243 0.36 -14.42 24.29
C GLY A 243 0.27 -13.84 22.88
N ILE A 244 1.10 -14.38 21.99
CA ILE A 244 1.05 -14.08 20.56
C ILE A 244 0.50 -15.31 19.84
N GLN A 245 -0.61 -15.14 19.11
CA GLN A 245 -1.10 -16.17 18.20
C GLN A 245 -0.25 -16.12 16.92
N VAL A 246 0.30 -17.26 16.53
CA VAL A 246 0.97 -17.44 15.25
C VAL A 246 0.06 -18.24 14.35
N THR A 247 -0.20 -17.74 13.15
CA THR A 247 -1.04 -18.43 12.15
C THR A 247 -0.28 -18.50 10.84
N GLU A 248 -0.15 -19.70 10.29
CA GLU A 248 0.36 -19.92 8.94
C GLU A 248 -0.77 -20.45 8.07
N GLU A 249 -0.94 -19.82 6.92
CA GLU A 249 -1.94 -20.20 5.92
C GLU A 249 -1.27 -20.43 4.57
N ALA A 250 -1.80 -21.38 3.80
CA ALA A 250 -1.36 -21.66 2.44
C ALA A 250 -2.55 -21.77 1.50
N LEU A 251 -2.36 -21.36 0.25
CA LEU A 251 -3.34 -21.51 -0.82
C LEU A 251 -3.38 -22.97 -1.28
N ILE A 252 -4.44 -23.69 -0.91
CA ILE A 252 -4.67 -25.09 -1.24
C ILE A 252 -6.00 -25.18 -2.00
N ASP A 253 -5.97 -25.76 -3.21
CA ASP A 253 -7.15 -25.91 -4.07
C ASP A 253 -7.95 -24.60 -4.29
N GLY A 254 -7.24 -23.47 -4.38
CA GLY A 254 -7.82 -22.14 -4.63
C GLY A 254 -8.41 -21.46 -3.39
N LYS A 255 -8.19 -22.00 -2.19
CA LYS A 255 -8.62 -21.41 -0.91
C LYS A 255 -7.45 -21.31 0.07
N MET A 256 -7.39 -20.21 0.82
CA MET A 256 -6.45 -20.10 1.95
C MET A 256 -6.92 -21.03 3.06
N GLU A 257 -6.06 -21.96 3.46
CA GLU A 257 -6.30 -22.90 4.56
C GLU A 257 -5.21 -22.73 5.61
N ILE A 258 -5.60 -22.83 6.89
CA ILE A 258 -4.65 -22.80 8.01
C ILE A 258 -3.87 -24.12 8.00
N VAL A 259 -2.56 -24.03 7.83
CA VAL A 259 -1.65 -25.19 7.84
C VAL A 259 -0.93 -25.33 9.17
N HIS A 260 -0.77 -24.24 9.91
CA HIS A 260 -0.21 -24.24 11.25
C HIS A 260 -0.82 -23.13 12.09
N LYS A 261 -1.05 -23.41 13.37
CA LYS A 261 -1.54 -22.45 14.35
C LYS A 261 -0.99 -22.79 15.73
N ASP A 262 -0.41 -21.80 16.40
CA ASP A 262 0.17 -21.96 17.74
C ASP A 262 0.02 -20.68 18.58
N VAL A 263 0.30 -20.78 19.87
CA VAL A 263 0.31 -19.64 20.80
C VAL A 263 1.62 -19.60 21.56
N ILE A 264 2.33 -18.49 21.41
CA ILE A 264 3.57 -18.21 22.15
C ILE A 264 3.19 -17.43 23.42
N HIS A 265 3.30 -18.08 24.58
CA HIS A 265 2.95 -17.49 25.87
C HIS A 265 4.07 -16.67 26.51
N GLU A 266 5.32 -16.93 26.14
CA GLU A 266 6.46 -16.14 26.61
C GLU A 266 6.60 -14.85 25.80
N LYS A 267 7.19 -13.81 26.39
CA LYS A 267 7.57 -12.60 25.65
C LYS A 267 8.78 -12.90 24.77
N VAL A 268 8.56 -13.63 23.68
CA VAL A 268 9.57 -13.95 22.69
C VAL A 268 9.60 -12.83 21.65
N SER A 269 10.79 -12.36 21.29
CA SER A 269 10.94 -11.43 20.16
C SER A 269 10.68 -12.18 18.86
N PHE A 270 10.07 -11.54 17.83
CA PHE A 270 9.93 -12.15 16.49
C PHE A 270 11.28 -12.66 15.94
N ASN A 271 12.36 -11.99 16.32
CA ASN A 271 13.74 -12.32 15.97
C ASN A 271 14.27 -13.64 16.58
N GLU A 272 13.50 -14.24 17.49
CA GLU A 272 13.84 -15.49 18.19
C GLU A 272 12.94 -16.65 17.76
N THR A 273 12.05 -16.43 16.78
CA THR A 273 11.18 -17.47 16.23
C THR A 273 11.95 -18.44 15.33
N ASN A 274 11.43 -19.67 15.19
CA ASN A 274 11.93 -20.68 14.26
C ASN A 274 11.83 -20.26 12.78
N TYR A 275 10.91 -19.35 12.45
CA TYR A 275 10.71 -18.81 11.09
C TYR A 275 11.90 -18.02 10.53
N ASN A 276 12.86 -17.65 11.37
CA ASN A 276 14.07 -16.95 10.94
C ASN A 276 14.96 -17.77 9.99
N ASN A 277 15.03 -19.09 10.22
CA ASN A 277 15.84 -20.02 9.44
C ASN A 277 14.97 -21.06 8.71
N ASP A 278 13.66 -20.87 8.71
CA ASP A 278 12.71 -21.73 8.00
C ASP A 278 12.96 -21.66 6.49
N GLU A 279 12.76 -22.77 5.78
CA GLU A 279 13.05 -22.86 4.35
C GLU A 279 12.19 -21.92 3.50
N LEU A 280 10.92 -21.74 3.86
CA LEU A 280 9.99 -20.86 3.15
C LEU A 280 10.14 -19.42 3.65
N TRP A 281 10.01 -19.23 4.96
CA TRP A 281 9.86 -17.90 5.54
C TRP A 281 11.19 -17.15 5.60
N GLN A 282 12.28 -17.76 6.08
CA GLN A 282 13.60 -17.12 6.16
C GLN A 282 13.53 -15.66 6.67
N LEU A 283 12.85 -15.38 7.79
CA LEU A 283 12.52 -14.00 8.20
C LEU A 283 13.73 -13.06 8.42
N LYS A 284 14.95 -13.60 8.52
CA LYS A 284 16.19 -12.81 8.54
C LYS A 284 16.62 -12.27 7.17
N ASN A 285 16.03 -12.79 6.09
CA ASN A 285 16.34 -12.35 4.75
C ASN A 285 15.89 -10.90 4.57
N PRO A 286 16.77 -10.00 4.09
CA PRO A 286 16.46 -8.59 4.00
C PRO A 286 15.37 -8.23 2.97
N ARG A 287 14.86 -9.20 2.18
CA ARG A 287 13.66 -9.06 1.33
C ARG A 287 12.40 -8.76 2.15
N TRP A 288 12.35 -9.17 3.40
CA TRP A 288 11.27 -8.85 4.33
C TRP A 288 11.49 -7.49 4.98
N TYR A 289 11.60 -6.46 4.15
CA TYR A 289 11.83 -5.11 4.65
C TYR A 289 10.54 -4.56 5.28
N GLY A 290 10.66 -4.05 6.50
CA GLY A 290 9.54 -3.45 7.24
C GLY A 290 9.50 -1.92 7.16
N ILE A 291 10.52 -1.29 6.55
CA ILE A 291 10.61 0.16 6.38
C ILE A 291 10.69 0.43 4.88
N GLY A 292 9.68 1.11 4.35
CA GLY A 292 9.63 1.49 2.94
C GLY A 292 10.55 2.67 2.60
N GLY A 293 10.43 3.13 1.35
CA GLY A 293 11.14 4.30 0.83
C GLY A 293 12.26 3.89 -0.13
N HIS A 294 13.26 4.73 -0.40
CA HIS A 294 14.36 4.36 -1.30
C HIS A 294 15.14 3.13 -0.87
N VAL A 295 15.08 2.76 0.41
CA VAL A 295 15.64 1.49 0.90
C VAL A 295 14.94 0.26 0.32
N ALA A 296 13.71 0.42 -0.17
CA ALA A 296 12.89 -0.59 -0.82
C ALA A 296 13.16 -0.71 -2.32
N ASP A 297 13.66 0.34 -2.97
CA ASP A 297 13.83 0.38 -4.43
C ASP A 297 14.64 -0.80 -4.98
N LYS A 298 15.69 -1.24 -4.27
CA LYS A 298 16.50 -2.41 -4.63
C LYS A 298 15.73 -3.75 -4.68
N TRP A 299 14.52 -3.79 -4.12
CA TRP A 299 13.64 -4.96 -4.13
C TRP A 299 12.56 -4.88 -5.21
N LEU A 300 12.54 -3.79 -5.98
CA LEU A 300 11.63 -3.53 -7.09
C LEU A 300 12.34 -3.60 -8.44
N GLU A 301 13.63 -3.91 -8.46
CA GLU A 301 14.48 -4.03 -9.66
C GLU A 301 14.68 -5.49 -10.11
#